data_AF-A0A699Z4A9-F1
#
_entry.id   AF-A0A699Z4A9-F1
#
_cell.length_a   1.000
_cell.length_b   1.000
_cell.length_c   1.000
_cell.angle_alpha   90.00
_cell.angle_beta   90.00
_cell.angle_gamma   90.00
#
_symmetry.space_group_name_H-M   'P 1'
#
loop_
_entity.id
_entity.type
_entity.pdbx_description
1 polymer ?
#
loop_
_entity_poly.entity_id
_entity_poly.type
_entity_poly.pdbx_seq_one_letter_code
_entity_poly.pdbx_strand_id
1 'polypeptide(L)' 'MATLTTLTLRLTAFLQLAGFNSSQGPLPLSYPIVEAFRLVIQAMLLPDFPFNVLGSVLARNTTTVYRAMTAEQPLIY' A
#
# COMPACT_ATOMS: atom_id res chain seq x y z
N MET A 1 12.01 -6.02 6.94
CA MET A 1 12.20 -5.76 5.49
C MET A 1 11.34 -6.74 4.72
N ALA A 2 10.38 -6.27 3.93
CA ALA A 2 9.61 -7.16 3.05
C ALA A 2 10.52 -7.64 1.91
N THR A 3 10.64 -8.95 1.73
CA THR A 3 11.43 -9.56 0.66
C THR A 3 10.77 -9.24 -0.69
N LEU A 4 11.57 -9.00 -1.74
CA LEU A 4 11.11 -8.61 -3.09
C LEU A 4 9.96 -9.51 -3.61
N THR A 5 10.02 -10.81 -3.32
CA THR A 5 9.00 -11.81 -3.69
C THR A 5 7.61 -11.51 -3.12
N THR A 6 7.53 -10.97 -1.90
CA THR A 6 6.26 -10.65 -1.22
C THR A 6 5.61 -9.38 -1.76
N LEU A 7 6.42 -8.45 -2.32
CA LEU A 7 5.93 -7.26 -3.02
C LEU A 7 5.26 -7.65 -4.35
N THR A 8 5.89 -8.54 -5.10
CA THR A 8 5.37 -9.00 -6.41
C THR A 8 4.02 -9.68 -6.30
N LEU A 9 3.82 -10.54 -5.29
CA LEU A 9 2.54 -11.23 -5.06
C LEU A 9 1.41 -10.26 -4.71
N ARG A 10 1.67 -9.31 -3.80
CA ARG A 10 0.67 -8.32 -3.38
C ARG A 10 0.31 -7.34 -4.49
N LEU A 11 1.32 -6.91 -5.26
CA LEU A 11 1.09 -6.10 -6.45
C LEU A 11 0.22 -6.86 -7.47
N THR A 12 0.51 -8.13 -7.72
CA THR A 12 -0.28 -8.95 -8.67
C THR A 12 -1.74 -9.08 -8.22
N ALA A 13 -1.96 -9.39 -6.93
CA ALA A 13 -3.30 -9.46 -6.37
C ALA A 13 -4.04 -8.12 -6.45
N PHE A 14 -3.36 -7.02 -6.15
CA PHE A 14 -3.92 -5.68 -6.29
C PHE A 14 -4.33 -5.38 -7.73
N LEU A 15 -3.45 -5.63 -8.70
CA LEU A 15 -3.74 -5.35 -10.11
C LEU A 15 -4.98 -6.11 -10.59
N GLN A 16 -5.10 -7.38 -10.22
CA GLN A 16 -6.28 -8.20 -10.54
C GLN A 16 -7.56 -7.66 -9.89
N LEU A 17 -7.53 -7.36 -8.59
CA LEU A 17 -8.70 -6.88 -7.86
C LEU A 17 -9.15 -5.49 -8.29
N ALA A 18 -8.20 -4.62 -8.63
CA ALA A 18 -8.47 -3.25 -9.06
C ALA A 18 -8.72 -3.12 -10.58
N GLY A 19 -8.68 -4.23 -11.33
CA GLY A 19 -9.02 -4.25 -12.77
C GLY A 19 -7.91 -3.73 -13.70
N PHE A 20 -6.64 -3.77 -13.28
CA PHE A 20 -5.51 -3.41 -14.13
C PHE A 20 -5.03 -4.60 -14.97
N ASN A 21 -4.78 -4.35 -16.25
CA ASN A 21 -4.44 -5.38 -17.23
C ASN A 21 -2.94 -5.68 -17.38
N SER A 22 -2.03 -4.87 -16.81
CA SER A 22 -0.59 -5.13 -16.94
C SER A 22 0.19 -4.86 -15.66
N SER A 23 1.23 -5.67 -15.45
CA SER A 23 2.33 -5.42 -14.51
C SER A 23 3.55 -4.77 -15.18
N GLN A 24 3.50 -4.59 -16.51
CA GLN A 24 4.58 -3.99 -17.30
C GLN A 24 4.31 -2.49 -17.44
N GLY A 25 4.94 -1.70 -16.57
CA GLY A 25 4.83 -0.25 -16.56
C GLY A 25 4.93 0.33 -15.14
N PRO A 26 4.77 1.67 -15.01
CA PRO A 26 4.65 2.30 -13.71
C PRO A 26 3.52 1.71 -12.88
N LEU A 27 3.74 1.62 -11.57
CA LEU A 27 2.69 1.21 -10.63
C LEU A 27 1.50 2.18 -10.69
N PRO A 28 0.26 1.68 -10.54
CA PRO A 28 -0.90 2.55 -10.44
C PRO A 28 -0.76 3.56 -9.30
N LEU A 29 -1.28 4.79 -9.50
CA LEU A 29 -1.25 5.85 -8.48
C LEU A 29 -1.95 5.45 -7.16
N SER A 30 -2.85 4.48 -7.22
CA SER A 30 -3.57 3.91 -6.08
C SER A 30 -2.85 2.75 -5.41
N TYR A 31 -1.73 2.24 -5.95
CA TYR A 31 -0.97 1.18 -5.28
C TYR A 31 -0.27 1.63 -3.99
N PRO A 32 0.36 2.83 -3.91
CA PRO A 32 1.07 3.27 -2.71
C PRO A 32 0.21 3.27 -1.43
N ILE A 33 -1.09 3.58 -1.53
CA ILE A 33 -1.98 3.54 -0.37
C ILE A 33 -2.14 2.11 0.18
N VAL A 34 -2.07 1.07 -0.66
CA VAL A 34 -2.15 -0.33 -0.21
C VAL A 34 -0.97 -0.68 0.69
N GLU A 35 0.24 -0.31 0.29
CA GLU A 35 1.46 -0.57 1.07
C GLU A 35 1.53 0.32 2.32
N ALA A 36 1.18 1.60 2.20
CA ALA A 36 1.14 2.52 3.32
C ALA A 36 0.07 2.12 4.36
N PHE A 37 -1.09 1.66 3.93
CA PHE A 37 -2.18 1.25 4.82
C PHE A 37 -1.78 0.09 5.73
N ARG A 38 -0.91 -0.82 5.25
CA ARG A 38 -0.35 -1.87 6.10
C ARG A 38 0.43 -1.29 7.29
N LEU A 39 1.24 -0.26 7.07
CA LEU A 39 1.97 0.43 8.14
C LEU A 39 1.01 1.17 9.08
N VAL A 40 -0.02 1.81 8.53
CA VAL A 40 -1.05 2.49 9.31
C VAL A 40 -1.75 1.50 10.25
N ILE A 41 -2.18 0.34 9.74
CA ILE A 41 -2.79 -0.71 10.57
C ILE A 41 -1.81 -1.21 11.65
N GLN A 42 -0.53 -1.39 11.31
CA GLN A 42 0.48 -1.77 12.31
C GLN A 42 0.61 -0.76 13.44
N ALA A 43 0.57 0.54 13.14
CA ALA A 43 0.57 1.59 14.15
C ALA A 43 -0.73 1.60 14.98
N MET A 44 -1.87 1.36 14.34
CA MET A 44 -3.17 1.28 15.00
C MET A 44 -3.32 0.09 15.96
N LEU A 45 -2.51 -0.96 15.78
CA LEU A 45 -2.50 -2.15 16.63
C LEU A 45 -1.55 -2.04 17.84
N LEU A 46 -0.83 -0.92 17.99
CA LEU A 46 0.04 -0.71 19.15
C LEU A 46 -0.80 -0.57 20.43
N PRO A 47 -0.30 -1.05 21.59
CA PRO A 47 -1.05 -0.99 22.85
C PRO A 47 -1.48 0.41 23.25
N ASP A 48 -0.66 1.42 22.95
CA ASP A 48 -0.88 2.81 23.32
C ASP A 48 -1.61 3.61 22.24
N PHE A 49 -2.17 2.94 21.21
CA PHE A 49 -2.90 3.64 20.16
C PHE A 49 -4.19 4.26 20.75
N PRO A 50 -4.41 5.59 20.62
CA PRO A 50 -5.38 6.31 21.44
C PRO A 50 -6.84 6.19 20.96
N PHE A 51 -7.12 5.36 19.95
CA PHE A 51 -8.44 5.26 19.33
C PHE A 51 -8.90 3.81 19.12
N ASN A 52 -10.21 3.60 19.14
CA ASN A 52 -10.80 2.32 18.77
C ASN A 52 -10.68 2.08 17.26
N VAL A 53 -9.92 1.05 16.89
CA VAL A 53 -9.73 0.69 15.47
C VAL A 53 -11.02 0.14 14.86
N LEU A 54 -11.75 -0.70 15.61
CA LEU A 54 -12.99 -1.29 15.13
C LEU A 54 -14.08 -0.21 15.01
N GLY A 55 -14.69 -0.12 13.82
CA GLY A 55 -15.68 0.90 13.50
C GLY A 55 -15.09 2.23 13.02
N SER A 56 -13.76 2.35 12.93
CA SER A 56 -13.12 3.52 12.33
C SER A 56 -13.44 3.64 10.84
N VAL A 57 -13.62 4.88 10.38
CA VAL A 57 -13.91 5.21 8.98
C VAL A 57 -12.75 6.04 8.41
N LEU A 58 -12.21 5.62 7.27
CA LEU A 58 -11.22 6.41 6.55
C LEU A 58 -11.89 7.63 5.91
N ALA A 59 -11.81 8.78 6.59
CA ALA A 59 -12.50 10.00 6.14
C ALA A 59 -11.85 10.66 4.91
N ARG A 60 -10.52 10.60 4.80
CA ARG A 60 -9.77 11.23 3.70
C ARG A 60 -8.43 10.53 3.50
N ASN A 61 -8.04 10.38 2.24
CA ASN A 61 -6.67 10.07 1.83
C ASN A 61 -6.24 11.04 0.73
N THR A 62 -4.96 11.42 0.72
CA THR A 62 -4.37 12.24 -0.33
C THR A 62 -3.03 11.65 -0.68
N THR A 63 -2.82 11.43 -1.98
CA THR A 63 -1.59 10.86 -2.52
C THR A 63 -0.98 11.89 -3.47
N THR A 64 0.26 12.27 -3.20
CA THR A 64 1.05 13.16 -4.07
C THR A 64 2.22 12.36 -4.61
N VAL A 65 2.37 12.35 -5.94
CA VAL A 65 3.38 11.54 -6.63
C VAL A 65 4.38 12.47 -7.32
N TYR A 66 5.63 12.39 -6.88
CA TYR A 66 6.72 13.20 -7.44
C TYR A 66 7.44 12.53 -8.62
N ARG A 67 7.34 11.20 -8.72
CA ARG A 67 7.90 10.40 -9.83
C ARG A 67 7.13 9.09 -9.97
N ALA A 68 7.17 8.51 -11.17
CA ALA A 68 6.67 7.16 -11.40
C ALA A 68 7.40 6.12 -10.52
N MET A 69 6.65 5.18 -9.95
CA MET A 69 7.17 4.05 -9.18
C MET A 69 7.20 2.80 -10.05
N THR A 70 8.17 1.91 -9.82
CA THR A 70 8.24 0.61 -10.50
C THR A 70 8.32 -0.52 -9.47
N ALA A 71 7.97 -1.74 -9.88
CA ALA A 71 7.88 -2.88 -8.97
C ALA A 71 9.24 -3.33 -8.39
N GLU A 72 10.34 -2.96 -9.06
CA GLU A 72 11.70 -3.32 -8.70
C GLU A 72 12.28 -2.38 -7.63
N GLN A 73 11.63 -1.24 -7.39
CA GLN A 73 12.09 -0.28 -6.39
C GLN A 73 11.77 -0.79 -4.98
N PRO A 74 12.77 -0.86 -4.08
CA PRO A 74 12.52 -1.23 -2.70
C PRO A 74 11.68 -0.14 -2.02
N LEU A 75 10.66 -0.57 -1.27
CA LEU A 75 9.95 0.29 -0.34
C LEU A 75 10.75 0.35 0.95
N ILE A 76 11.24 1.54 1.29
CA ILE A 76 11.95 1.81 2.53
C ILE A 76 10.92 2.37 3.51
N TYR A 77 10.77 1.70 4.65
CA TYR A 77 9.89 2.09 5.76
C TYR A 77 10.59 1.79 7.09
#